data_AF-A0A1S1U6L0-F1
#
_entry.id   AF-A0A1S1U6L0-F1
#
_cell.length_a   1.000
_cell.length_b   1.000
_cell.length_c   1.000
_cell.angle_alpha   90.00
_cell.angle_beta   90.00
_cell.angle_gamma   90.00
#
_symmetry.space_group_name_H-M   'P 1'
#
loop_
_entity.id
_entity.type
_entity.pdbx_description
1 polymer ?
#
loop_
_entity_poly.entity_id
_entity_poly.type
_entity_poly.pdbx_seq_one_letter_code
_entity_poly.pdbx_strand_id
1 'polypeptide(L)'
;MTVFSIGDTNFDVDIAKSSISLEEDGTGMVELNIDIHGDDDVFMRLTEPDDAEWSWALYPPAFFLHGLRIPEGQGGTFAIGMLDTHPEAEESGMYMMEYGDVSAVNIIELSARRLLVSGMVDLCGKRLPFHIDMPRA
;
A
#
# COMPACT_ATOMS: atom_id res chain seq x y z
N MET A 1 15.62 0.55 -4.14
CA MET A 1 14.90 -0.62 -4.66
C MET A 1 13.51 -0.52 -4.12
N THR A 2 12.52 -0.49 -4.99
CA THR A 2 11.11 -0.48 -4.63
C THR A 2 10.65 -1.91 -4.41
N VAL A 3 9.67 -2.10 -3.52
CA VAL A 3 9.06 -3.41 -3.27
C VAL A 3 7.56 -3.21 -3.17
N PHE A 4 6.81 -4.08 -3.84
CA PHE A 4 5.39 -4.30 -3.56
C PHE A 4 5.17 -5.81 -3.64
N SER A 5 5.19 -6.47 -2.48
CA SER A 5 5.00 -7.91 -2.40
C SER A 5 3.70 -8.30 -1.73
N ILE A 6 3.09 -9.39 -2.21
CA ILE A 6 1.95 -10.08 -1.61
C ILE A 6 2.33 -11.56 -1.49
N GLY A 7 2.28 -12.09 -0.26
CA GLY A 7 2.86 -13.40 0.03
C GLY A 7 4.35 -13.43 -0.33
N ASP A 8 4.74 -14.42 -1.12
CA ASP A 8 6.12 -14.60 -1.60
C ASP A 8 6.38 -13.95 -2.97
N THR A 9 5.38 -13.28 -3.56
CA THR A 9 5.50 -12.67 -4.89
C THR A 9 5.76 -11.17 -4.78
N ASN A 10 6.79 -10.66 -5.47
CA ASN A 10 7.05 -9.23 -5.61
C ASN A 10 6.59 -8.75 -7.00
N PHE A 11 5.67 -7.78 -7.01
CA PHE A 11 5.14 -7.11 -8.20
C PHE A 11 5.93 -5.86 -8.59
N ASP A 12 6.93 -5.47 -7.79
CA ASP A 12 7.62 -4.18 -7.88
C ASP A 12 6.62 -2.99 -7.84
N VAL A 13 7.11 -1.76 -7.98
CA VAL A 13 6.27 -0.55 -7.94
C VAL A 13 6.37 0.17 -9.27
N ASP A 14 5.22 0.45 -9.88
CA ASP A 14 5.11 1.43 -10.95
C ASP A 14 5.20 2.84 -10.33
N ILE A 15 6.41 3.41 -10.32
CA ILE A 15 6.69 4.74 -9.75
C ILE A 15 5.89 5.84 -10.49
N ALA A 16 5.57 5.66 -11.77
CA ALA A 16 4.86 6.68 -12.54
C ALA A 16 3.36 6.74 -12.19
N LYS A 17 2.78 5.63 -11.73
CA LYS A 17 1.38 5.56 -11.28
C LYS A 17 1.23 5.69 -9.76
N SER A 18 2.31 5.52 -9.01
CA SER A 18 2.29 5.51 -7.55
C SER A 18 2.51 6.91 -6.96
N SER A 19 1.80 7.23 -5.88
CA SER A 19 1.90 8.51 -5.19
C SER A 19 1.67 8.38 -3.68
N ILE A 20 2.33 9.27 -2.92
CA ILE A 20 2.15 9.42 -1.48
C ILE A 20 2.03 10.93 -1.23
N SER A 21 0.89 11.38 -0.74
CA SER A 21 0.67 12.77 -0.35
C SER A 21 0.44 12.93 1.15
N LEU A 22 0.93 14.05 1.68
CA LEU A 22 0.77 14.47 3.06
C LEU A 22 0.30 15.91 3.02
N GLU A 23 -0.93 16.16 3.49
CA GLU A 23 -1.57 17.47 3.48
C GLU A 23 -1.74 17.99 4.90
N GLU A 24 -1.10 19.11 5.22
CA GLU A 24 -1.26 19.80 6.50
C GLU A 24 -2.57 20.60 6.50
N ASP A 25 -3.40 20.42 7.53
CA ASP A 25 -4.67 21.15 7.66
C ASP A 25 -4.57 22.41 8.54
N GLY A 26 -3.37 22.73 9.02
CA GLY A 26 -3.10 23.87 9.92
C GLY A 26 -3.57 23.67 11.37
N THR A 27 -4.07 22.49 11.72
CA THR A 27 -4.50 22.13 13.08
C THR A 27 -3.46 21.33 13.86
N GLY A 28 -2.28 21.11 13.27
CA GLY A 28 -1.25 20.20 13.78
C GLY A 28 -1.54 18.73 13.44
N MET A 29 -2.46 18.50 12.50
CA MET A 29 -2.74 17.20 11.90
C MET A 29 -2.28 17.20 10.44
N VAL A 30 -1.96 16.02 9.95
CA VAL A 30 -1.62 15.77 8.55
C VAL A 30 -2.51 14.65 8.03
N GLU A 31 -3.06 14.84 6.84
CA GLU A 31 -3.82 13.81 6.12
C GLU A 31 -2.88 13.07 5.17
N LEU A 32 -2.76 11.75 5.35
CA LEU A 32 -1.97 10.86 4.53
C LEU A 32 -2.85 10.17 3.50
N ASN A 33 -2.49 10.33 2.22
CA ASN A 33 -3.10 9.61 1.11
C ASN A 33 -2.00 8.83 0.36
N ILE A 34 -2.29 7.59 0.02
CA ILE A 34 -1.35 6.65 -0.59
C ILE A 34 -2.10 5.94 -1.72
N ASP A 35 -1.49 5.92 -2.91
CA ASP A 35 -1.92 5.14 -4.06
C ASP A 35 -0.69 4.44 -4.66
N ILE A 36 -0.56 3.13 -4.50
CA ILE A 36 0.61 2.38 -4.97
C ILE A 36 0.18 1.32 -5.97
N HIS A 37 0.79 1.32 -7.14
CA HIS A 37 0.52 0.37 -8.21
C HIS A 37 1.71 -0.56 -8.43
N GLY A 38 1.43 -1.85 -8.63
CA GLY A 38 2.39 -2.82 -9.10
C GLY A 38 2.83 -2.53 -10.54
N ASP A 39 4.04 -2.95 -10.90
CA ASP A 39 4.59 -2.75 -12.23
C ASP A 39 3.87 -3.61 -13.28
N ASP A 40 3.41 -2.99 -14.36
CA ASP A 40 2.67 -3.69 -15.43
C ASP A 40 3.51 -4.79 -16.09
N ASP A 41 4.79 -4.53 -16.36
CA ASP A 41 5.68 -5.47 -17.04
C ASP A 41 6.02 -6.65 -16.14
N VAL A 42 6.22 -6.41 -14.85
CA VAL A 42 6.39 -7.47 -13.84
C VAL A 42 5.13 -8.32 -13.75
N PHE A 43 3.97 -7.69 -13.65
CA PHE A 43 2.68 -8.39 -13.58
C PHE A 43 2.42 -9.26 -14.81
N MET A 44 2.65 -8.74 -16.02
CA MET A 44 2.50 -9.52 -17.26
C MET A 44 3.38 -10.76 -17.27
N ARG A 45 4.64 -10.66 -16.82
CA ARG A 45 5.54 -11.83 -16.72
C ARG A 45 5.09 -12.84 -15.67
N LEU A 46 4.53 -12.37 -14.56
CA LEU A 46 4.05 -13.24 -13.48
C LEU A 46 2.75 -13.97 -13.85
N THR A 47 1.98 -13.45 -14.81
CA THR A 47 0.68 -13.99 -15.22
C THR A 47 0.67 -14.64 -16.60
N GLU A 48 1.80 -14.60 -17.33
CA GLU A 48 1.94 -15.23 -18.66
C GLU A 48 1.66 -16.76 -18.65
N PRO A 49 2.08 -17.54 -17.64
CA PRO A 49 1.68 -18.94 -17.55
C PRO A 49 0.19 -19.12 -17.17
N ASP A 50 -0.53 -19.97 -17.90
CA ASP A 50 -1.95 -20.24 -17.65
C ASP A 50 -2.23 -20.76 -16.21
N ASP A 51 -1.26 -21.43 -15.58
CA ASP A 51 -1.35 -21.99 -14.23
C ASP A 51 -0.63 -21.16 -13.16
N ALA A 52 -0.25 -19.91 -13.47
CA ALA A 52 0.38 -19.02 -12.51
C ALA A 52 -0.54 -18.70 -11.33
N GLU A 53 0.04 -18.46 -10.15
CA GLU A 53 -0.69 -18.15 -8.91
C GLU A 53 -1.64 -16.95 -9.07
N TRP A 54 -1.28 -16.01 -9.93
CA TRP A 54 -1.97 -14.73 -10.13
C TRP A 54 -2.73 -14.66 -11.46
N SER A 55 -2.88 -15.78 -12.19
CA SER A 55 -3.55 -15.80 -13.51
C SER A 55 -5.03 -15.43 -13.47
N TRP A 56 -5.64 -15.40 -12.28
CA TRP A 56 -7.00 -14.92 -12.06
C TRP A 56 -7.13 -13.38 -12.11
N ALA A 57 -6.04 -12.63 -11.88
CA ALA A 57 -6.06 -11.17 -11.84
C ALA A 57 -6.02 -10.57 -13.25
N LEU A 58 -6.67 -9.41 -13.46
CA LEU A 58 -6.60 -8.67 -14.73
C LEU A 58 -5.63 -7.50 -14.69
N TYR A 59 -5.32 -7.01 -13.49
CA TYR A 59 -4.50 -5.82 -13.29
C TYR A 59 -3.42 -6.13 -12.24
N PRO A 60 -2.26 -5.44 -12.31
CA PRO A 60 -1.32 -5.43 -11.20
C PRO A 60 -2.01 -4.96 -9.91
N PRO A 61 -1.49 -5.34 -8.73
CA PRO A 61 -2.06 -4.89 -7.47
C PRO A 61 -2.01 -3.39 -7.34
N ALA A 62 -3.11 -2.79 -6.91
CA ALA A 62 -3.20 -1.39 -6.54
C ALA A 62 -3.58 -1.30 -5.05
N PHE A 63 -2.66 -0.84 -4.20
CA PHE A 63 -2.95 -0.51 -2.81
C PHE A 63 -3.37 0.96 -2.72
N PHE A 64 -4.45 1.23 -1.99
CA PHE A 64 -4.89 2.59 -1.70
C PHE A 64 -5.18 2.75 -0.21
N LEU A 65 -4.92 3.95 0.29
CA LEU A 65 -5.26 4.40 1.62
C LEU A 65 -5.49 5.90 1.58
N HIS A 66 -6.70 6.34 1.88
CA HIS A 66 -7.09 7.74 1.77
C HIS A 66 -7.73 8.24 3.07
N GLY A 67 -7.46 9.50 3.41
CA GLY A 67 -8.08 10.20 4.53
C GLY A 67 -7.48 9.92 5.91
N LEU A 68 -6.33 9.22 5.99
CA LEU A 68 -5.73 8.89 7.28
C LEU A 68 -5.14 10.12 7.96
N ARG A 69 -5.81 10.58 9.02
CA ARG A 69 -5.37 11.76 9.79
C ARG A 69 -4.50 11.36 10.96
N ILE A 70 -3.28 11.91 11.00
CA ILE A 70 -2.30 11.66 12.04
C ILE A 70 -1.77 12.99 12.61
N PRO A 71 -1.41 13.03 13.90
CA PRO A 71 -0.70 14.18 14.45
C PRO A 71 0.60 14.43 13.68
N GLU A 72 0.91 15.69 13.42
CA GLU A 72 2.20 16.08 12.84
C GLU A 72 3.33 15.62 13.78
N GLY A 73 4.14 14.67 13.31
CA GLY A 73 5.19 14.06 14.13
C GLY A 73 6.35 15.02 14.38
N GLN A 74 6.95 14.97 15.57
CA GLN A 74 8.25 15.61 15.79
C GLN A 74 9.36 14.78 15.11
N GLY A 75 9.94 15.30 14.03
CA GLY A 75 11.21 14.81 13.49
C GLY A 75 11.13 13.71 12.43
N GLY A 76 10.06 13.63 11.64
CA GLY A 76 10.03 12.76 10.44
C GLY A 76 10.03 11.27 10.75
N THR A 77 9.26 10.85 11.76
CA THR A 77 8.96 9.44 12.00
C THR A 77 7.48 9.30 12.33
N PHE A 78 6.65 9.06 11.31
CA PHE A 78 5.30 8.55 11.51
C PHE A 78 5.37 7.04 11.76
N ALA A 79 5.06 6.61 12.99
CA ALA A 79 4.74 5.22 13.27
C ALA A 79 3.23 5.16 13.46
N ILE A 80 2.53 4.93 12.36
CA ILE A 80 1.08 4.75 12.42
C ILE A 80 0.87 3.28 12.73
N GLY A 81 0.43 3.02 13.96
CA GLY A 81 0.09 1.68 14.42
C GLY A 81 -1.09 1.09 13.65
N MET A 82 -1.66 -0.01 14.14
CA MET A 82 -2.75 -0.70 13.47
C MET A 82 -3.91 0.24 13.11
N LEU A 83 -4.21 0.35 11.81
CA LEU A 83 -5.29 1.20 11.27
C LEU A 83 -6.66 0.90 11.90
N ASP A 84 -6.89 -0.35 12.34
CA ASP A 84 -8.07 -0.79 13.11
C ASP A 84 -8.38 0.06 14.37
N THR A 85 -7.45 0.94 14.79
CA THR A 85 -7.62 1.85 15.94
C THR A 85 -8.08 3.27 15.57
N HIS A 86 -8.27 3.58 14.29
CA HIS A 86 -8.62 4.92 13.77
C HIS A 86 -9.98 4.93 13.03
N PRO A 87 -11.12 5.02 13.75
CA PRO A 87 -12.45 4.77 13.19
C PRO A 87 -13.06 5.91 12.34
N GLU A 88 -12.40 7.06 12.16
CA GLU A 88 -13.11 8.28 11.73
C GLU A 88 -13.05 8.66 10.24
N ALA A 89 -12.14 8.16 9.38
CA ALA A 89 -12.19 8.48 7.94
C ALA A 89 -11.14 7.71 7.11
N GLU A 90 -11.20 6.39 7.01
CA GLU A 90 -10.24 5.67 6.17
C GLU A 90 -10.95 4.81 5.11
N GLU A 91 -10.62 5.07 3.85
CA GLU A 91 -10.84 4.14 2.75
C GLU A 91 -9.49 3.50 2.42
N SER A 92 -9.35 2.20 2.69
CA SER A 92 -8.15 1.45 2.35
C SER A 92 -8.49 0.07 1.81
N GLY A 93 -7.62 -0.43 0.94
CA GLY A 93 -7.84 -1.70 0.28
C GLY A 93 -6.77 -2.02 -0.75
N MET A 94 -6.95 -3.17 -1.39
CA MET A 94 -6.14 -3.59 -2.52
C MET A 94 -7.02 -4.03 -3.68
N TYR A 95 -6.66 -3.70 -4.91
CA TYR A 95 -7.44 -4.04 -6.10
C TYR A 95 -6.58 -4.77 -7.14
N MET A 96 -7.07 -5.92 -7.62
CA MET A 96 -6.42 -6.72 -8.68
C MET A 96 -7.38 -7.24 -9.78
N MET A 97 -8.67 -6.97 -9.60
CA MET A 97 -9.86 -7.37 -10.40
C MET A 97 -11.04 -7.34 -9.43
N GLU A 98 -10.79 -7.84 -8.23
CA GLU A 98 -11.63 -7.79 -7.04
C GLU A 98 -10.97 -6.90 -5.98
N TYR A 99 -11.79 -6.34 -5.09
CA TYR A 99 -11.32 -5.64 -3.91
C TYR A 99 -10.94 -6.64 -2.82
N GLY A 100 -9.73 -6.51 -2.30
CA GLY A 100 -9.24 -7.20 -1.13
C GLY A 100 -9.22 -6.26 0.07
N ASP A 101 -9.86 -6.70 1.15
CA ASP A 101 -9.84 -5.99 2.42
C ASP A 101 -8.43 -6.06 3.02
N VAL A 102 -7.92 -4.91 3.46
CA VAL A 102 -6.64 -4.82 4.16
C VAL A 102 -6.88 -4.74 5.67
N SER A 103 -5.99 -5.36 6.45
CA SER A 103 -6.07 -5.38 7.90
C SER A 103 -4.69 -5.42 8.53
N ALA A 104 -4.59 -5.06 9.82
CA ALA A 104 -3.32 -4.99 10.54
C ALA A 104 -2.25 -4.15 9.80
N VAL A 105 -2.71 -3.11 9.10
CA VAL A 105 -1.83 -2.24 8.33
C VAL A 105 -0.99 -1.40 9.28
N ASN A 106 0.29 -1.32 8.99
CA ASN A 106 1.30 -0.62 9.76
C ASN A 106 2.14 0.22 8.80
N ILE A 107 2.26 1.51 9.09
CA ILE A 107 2.96 2.49 8.26
C ILE A 107 4.11 3.06 9.07
N ILE A 108 5.32 2.92 8.54
CA ILE A 108 6.55 3.41 9.16
C ILE A 108 7.26 4.35 8.19
N GLU A 109 7.47 5.59 8.61
CA GLU A 109 8.39 6.49 7.92
C GLU A 109 9.84 6.08 8.22
N LEU A 110 10.55 5.59 7.20
CA LEU A 110 11.96 5.23 7.31
C LEU A 110 12.88 6.46 7.17
N SER A 111 12.40 7.48 6.46
CA SER A 111 13.04 8.79 6.30
C SER A 111 12.02 9.77 5.71
N ALA A 112 12.34 11.07 5.70
CA ALA A 112 11.53 12.13 5.10
C ALA A 112 11.04 11.86 3.66
N ARG A 113 11.66 10.92 2.93
CA ARG A 113 11.33 10.57 1.54
C ARG A 113 11.03 9.08 1.34
N ARG A 114 10.77 8.30 2.37
CA ARG A 114 10.56 6.85 2.24
C ARG A 114 9.59 6.34 3.28
N LEU A 115 8.52 5.70 2.82
CA LEU A 115 7.55 5.02 3.65
C LEU A 115 7.67 3.51 3.46
N LEU A 116 7.45 2.80 4.56
CA LEU A 116 7.21 1.37 4.60
C LEU A 116 5.74 1.16 4.97
N VAL A 117 5.01 0.41 4.15
CA VAL A 117 3.65 -0.01 4.47
C VAL A 117 3.63 -1.54 4.50
N SER A 118 3.02 -2.10 5.53
CA SER A 118 2.92 -3.56 5.68
C SER A 118 1.58 -3.92 6.28
N GLY A 119 1.07 -5.10 6.00
CA GLY A 119 -0.20 -5.55 6.57
C GLY A 119 -0.60 -6.91 6.05
N MET A 120 -1.89 -7.21 6.17
CA MET A 120 -2.53 -8.39 5.61
C MET A 120 -3.60 -7.97 4.61
N VAL A 121 -3.76 -8.74 3.53
CA VAL A 121 -4.84 -8.57 2.55
C VAL A 121 -5.58 -9.89 2.37
N ASP A 122 -6.90 -9.83 2.28
CA ASP A 122 -7.75 -10.97 1.94
C ASP A 122 -8.05 -10.99 0.44
N LEU A 123 -7.49 -11.95 -0.29
CA LEU A 123 -7.67 -12.12 -1.75
C LEU A 123 -8.08 -13.55 -2.08
N CYS A 124 -9.13 -13.73 -2.88
CA CYS A 124 -9.64 -15.04 -3.29
C CYS A 124 -9.81 -16.06 -2.14
N GLY A 125 -10.25 -15.59 -0.97
CA GLY A 125 -10.44 -16.42 0.23
C GLY A 125 -9.16 -16.81 0.98
N LYS A 126 -8.00 -16.24 0.61
CA LYS A 126 -6.73 -16.39 1.32
C LYS A 126 -6.31 -15.08 1.96
N ARG A 127 -5.82 -15.17 3.19
CA ARG A 127 -5.18 -14.05 3.88
C ARG A 127 -3.67 -14.09 3.63
N LEU A 128 -3.13 -13.07 2.97
CA LEU A 128 -1.73 -12.99 2.59
C LEU A 128 -1.08 -11.75 3.22
N PRO A 129 0.19 -11.83 3.66
CA PRO A 129 0.92 -10.64 4.06
C PRO A 129 1.22 -9.79 2.84
N PHE A 130 1.23 -8.47 2.98
CA PHE A 130 1.75 -7.57 1.97
C PHE A 130 2.79 -6.62 2.56
N HIS A 131 3.70 -6.17 1.71
CA HIS A 131 4.77 -5.25 2.07
C HIS A 131 5.09 -4.31 0.90
N ILE A 132 5.13 -3.02 1.20
CA ILE A 132 5.40 -1.94 0.26
C ILE A 132 6.54 -1.10 0.81
N ASP A 133 7.57 -0.90 0.00
CA ASP A 133 8.72 -0.07 0.31
C ASP A 133 9.00 0.83 -0.87
N MET A 134 8.71 2.12 -0.70
CA MET A 134 8.86 3.06 -1.81
C MET A 134 9.22 4.48 -1.36
N PRO A 135 9.86 5.25 -2.25
CA PRO A 135 10.11 6.66 -2.01
C PRO A 135 8.81 7.48 -2.06
N ARG A 136 8.71 8.48 -1.18
CA ARG A 136 7.75 9.59 -1.25
C ARG A 136 8.38 10.66 -2.14
N ALA A 137 8.18 10.57 -3.45
CA ALA A 137 8.75 11.49 -4.45
C ALA A 137 8.03 12.84 -4.46
#